data_AF-K7R7M7-F1
#
_entry.id   AF-K7R7M7-F1
#
_cell.length_a   1.000
_cell.length_b   1.000
_cell.length_c   1.000
_cell.angle_alpha   90.00
_cell.angle_beta   90.00
_cell.angle_gamma   90.00
#
_symmetry.space_group_name_H-M   'P 1'
#
loop_
_entity.id
_entity.type
_entity.pdbx_description
1 polymer ?
#
loop_
_entity_poly.entity_id
_entity_poly.type
_entity_poly.pdbx_seq_one_letter_code
_entity_poly.pdbx_strand_id
1 'polypeptide(L)' 'MTPWALGLLLLVSWALPLLLGFLSGRAFLLGRKRVGLGLLLFGAFLGLLVRPRPLGLLLFLLGLGLGYWPLRRPA' A
#
# COMPACT_ATOMS: atom_id res chain seq x y z
N MET A 1 25.84 11.58 5.08
CA MET A 1 24.62 10.76 5.27
C MET A 1 25.07 9.32 5.45
N THR A 2 24.68 8.65 6.54
CA THR A 2 25.14 7.28 6.82
C THR A 2 24.49 6.29 5.84
N PRO A 3 25.24 5.30 5.30
CA PRO A 3 24.70 4.36 4.30
C PRO A 3 23.52 3.53 4.83
N TRP A 4 23.52 3.24 6.13
CA TRP A 4 22.43 2.56 6.83
C TRP A 4 21.12 3.36 6.83
N ALA A 5 21.20 4.69 6.98
CA ALA A 5 20.01 5.55 6.95
C ALA A 5 19.35 5.57 5.56
N LEU A 6 20.17 5.57 4.50
CA LEU A 6 19.67 5.49 3.12
C LEU A 6 18.94 4.17 2.85
N GLY A 7 19.49 3.05 3.34
CA GLY A 7 18.87 1.73 3.22
C GLY A 7 17.51 1.65 3.94
N LEU A 8 17.42 2.18 5.16
CA LEU A 8 16.17 2.25 5.93
C LEU A 8 15.13 3.16 5.26
N LEU A 9 15.55 4.33 4.77
CA LEU A 9 14.68 5.26 4.03
C LEU A 9 14.09 4.60 2.78
N LEU A 10 14.89 3.85 2.02
CA LEU A 10 14.41 3.10 0.87
C LEU A 10 13.42 2.02 1.29
N LEU A 11 13.74 1.23 2.32
CA LEU A 11 12.87 0.15 2.79
C LEU A 11 11.51 0.68 3.24
N VAL A 12 11.49 1.77 4.02
CA VAL A 12 10.27 2.43 4.49
C VAL A 12 9.49 3.03 3.32
N SER A 13 10.18 3.68 2.37
CA SER A 13 9.54 4.24 1.17
C SER A 13 8.86 3.16 0.31
N TRP A 14 9.39 1.94 0.30
CA TRP A 14 8.80 0.81 -0.40
C TRP A 14 7.69 0.10 0.39
N ALA A 15 7.81 0.03 1.71
CA ALA A 15 6.82 -0.60 2.58
C ALA A 15 5.54 0.23 2.73
N LEU A 16 5.65 1.57 2.74
CA LEU A 16 4.50 2.49 2.86
C LEU A 16 3.39 2.25 1.82
N PRO A 17 3.67 2.27 0.50
CA PRO A 17 2.63 2.08 -0.51
C PRO A 17 1.98 0.69 -0.42
N LEU A 18 2.75 -0.34 -0.08
CA LEU A 18 2.23 -1.70 0.07
C LEU A 18 1.26 -1.81 1.26
N LEU A 19 1.63 -1.25 2.41
CA LEU A 19 0.78 -1.21 3.61
C LEU A 19 -0.49 -0.38 3.38
N LEU A 20 -0.37 0.76 2.70
CA LEU A 20 -1.51 1.62 2.36
C LEU A 20 -2.48 0.92 1.40
N GLY A 21 -1.96 0.21 0.38
CA GLY A 21 -2.76 -0.63 -0.50
C GLY A 21 -3.52 -1.71 0.28
N PHE A 22 -2.82 -2.43 1.16
CA PHE A 22 -3.43 -3.47 2.00
C PHE A 22 -4.53 -2.94 2.92
N LEU A 23 -4.26 -1.85 3.63
CA LEU A 23 -5.24 -1.22 4.52
C LEU A 23 -6.43 -0.64 3.74
N SER A 24 -6.19 -0.09 2.55
CA SER A 24 -7.27 0.39 1.67
C SER A 24 -8.18 -0.77 1.24
N GLY A 25 -7.62 -1.88 0.76
CA GLY A 25 -8.39 -3.08 0.40
C GLY A 25 -9.20 -3.64 1.57
N ARG A 26 -8.59 -3.73 2.76
CA ARG A 26 -9.26 -4.17 3.99
C ARG A 26 -10.37 -3.21 4.44
N ALA A 27 -10.14 -1.90 4.37
CA ALA A 27 -11.14 -0.91 4.71
C ALA A 27 -12.37 -0.97 3.78
N PHE A 28 -12.14 -1.30 2.50
CA PHE A 28 -13.21 -1.58 1.55
C PHE A 28 -14.00 -2.84 1.92
N LEU A 29 -13.33 -3.93 2.28
CA LEU A 29 -13.99 -5.15 2.75
C LEU A 29 -14.80 -4.93 4.04
N LEU A 30 -14.31 -4.11 4.97
CA LEU A 30 -14.99 -3.79 6.24
C LEU A 30 -16.14 -2.76 6.07
N GLY A 31 -16.50 -2.39 4.84
CA GLY A 31 -17.57 -1.43 4.55
C GLY A 31 -17.22 0.04 4.84
N ARG A 32 -16.00 0.35 5.28
CA ARG A 32 -15.52 1.71 5.57
C ARG A 32 -15.04 2.41 4.29
N LYS A 33 -15.94 2.54 3.30
CA LYS A 33 -15.63 3.05 1.95
C LYS A 33 -14.97 4.44 1.93
N ARG A 34 -15.36 5.36 2.82
CA ARG A 34 -14.72 6.69 2.94
C ARG A 34 -13.24 6.59 3.33
N VAL A 35 -12.91 5.74 4.30
CA VAL A 35 -11.53 5.53 4.75
C VAL A 35 -10.74 4.76 3.70
N GLY A 36 -11.35 3.75 3.07
CA GLY A 36 -10.77 3.01 1.96
C GLY A 36 -10.39 3.91 0.79
N LEU A 37 -11.27 4.84 0.38
CA LEU A 37 -11.00 5.82 -0.67
C LEU A 37 -9.90 6.82 -0.29
N GLY A 38 -9.89 7.30 0.96
CA GLY A 38 -8.82 8.17 1.46
C GLY A 38 -7.45 7.47 1.43
N LEU A 39 -7.39 6.22 1.90
CA LEU A 39 -6.19 5.39 1.84
C LEU A 39 -5.81 5.04 0.40
N LEU A 40 -6.79 4.89 -0.49
CA LEU A 40 -6.56 4.59 -1.89
C LEU A 40 -5.87 5.76 -2.60
N LEU A 41 -6.46 6.95 -2.46
CA LEU A 41 -5.93 8.18 -3.07
C LEU A 41 -4.56 8.53 -2.49
N PHE A 42 -4.41 8.42 -1.16
CA PHE A 42 -3.15 8.70 -0.50
C PHE A 42 -2.06 7.68 -0.84
N GLY A 43 -2.41 6.39 -0.89
CA GLY A 43 -1.50 5.32 -1.29
C GLY A 43 -1.11 5.37 -2.76
N ALA A 44 -2.03 5.73 -3.66
CA ALA A 44 -1.72 5.98 -5.06
C ALA A 44 -0.79 7.19 -5.25
N PHE A 45 -1.03 8.28 -4.50
CA PHE A 45 -0.18 9.47 -4.51
C PHE A 45 1.24 9.15 -4.01
N LEU A 46 1.37 8.42 -2.90
CA LEU A 46 2.66 7.97 -2.39
C LEU A 46 3.34 6.97 -3.33
N GLY A 47 2.59 6.03 -3.91
CA GLY A 47 3.10 5.06 -4.88
C GLY A 47 3.65 5.73 -6.15
N LEU A 48 3.09 6.87 -6.57
CA LEU A 48 3.62 7.71 -7.65
C LEU A 48 4.87 8.51 -7.24
N LEU A 49 4.99 8.85 -5.96
CA LEU A 49 6.09 9.63 -5.42
C LEU A 49 7.36 8.78 -5.22
N VAL A 50 7.21 7.47 -4.98
CA VAL A 50 8.31 6.52 -4.84
C VAL A 50 8.95 6.25 -6.21
N ARG A 51 10.24 6.60 -6.36
CA ARG A 51 11.06 6.20 -7.52
C ARG A 51 11.63 4.79 -7.27
N PRO A 52 11.61 3.89 -8.27
CA PRO A 52 11.18 4.06 -9.66
C PRO A 52 9.66 4.07 -9.80
N ARG A 53 9.14 5.00 -10.61
CA ARG A 53 7.71 5.36 -10.68
C ARG A 53 6.71 4.24 -11.06
N PRO A 54 7.08 3.10 -11.69
CA PRO A 54 6.10 2.01 -11.80
C PRO A 54 6.06 1.10 -10.56
N LEU A 55 7.11 1.07 -9.74
CA LEU A 55 7.24 0.07 -8.66
C LEU A 55 6.39 0.42 -7.44
N GLY A 56 6.30 1.69 -7.03
CA GLY A 56 5.44 2.09 -5.91
C GLY A 56 3.96 1.82 -6.17
N LEU A 57 3.50 2.01 -7.41
CA LEU A 57 2.14 1.68 -7.84
C LEU A 57 1.90 0.16 -7.91
N LEU A 58 2.86 -0.61 -8.40
CA LEU A 58 2.79 -2.08 -8.41
C LEU A 58 2.65 -2.63 -6.99
N LEU A 59 3.44 -2.13 -6.04
CA LEU A 59 3.36 -2.52 -4.63
C LEU A 59 2.01 -2.13 -4.01
N PHE A 60 1.51 -0.94 -4.36
CA PHE A 60 0.21 -0.48 -3.91
C PHE A 60 -0.92 -1.38 -4.42
N LEU A 61 -0.91 -1.73 -5.72
CA LEU A 61 -1.87 -2.67 -6.32
C LEU A 61 -1.76 -4.07 -5.72
N LEU A 62 -0.54 -4.54 -5.43
CA LEU A 62 -0.29 -5.83 -4.80
C LEU A 62 -0.88 -5.85 -3.37
N GLY A 63 -0.61 -4.81 -2.59
CA GLY A 63 -1.20 -4.61 -1.27
C GLY A 63 -2.72 -4.56 -1.34
N LEU A 64 -3.29 -3.83 -2.30
CA LEU A 64 -4.73 -3.73 -2.51
C LEU A 64 -5.36 -5.10 -2.81
N GLY A 65 -4.75 -5.87 -3.71
CA GLY A 65 -5.19 -7.22 -4.05
C GLY A 65 -5.16 -8.17 -2.85
N LEU A 66 -4.09 -8.11 -2.04
CA LEU A 66 -3.98 -8.88 -0.79
C LEU A 66 -5.01 -8.43 0.26
N GLY A 67 -5.27 -7.13 0.35
CA GLY A 67 -6.23 -6.56 1.30
C GLY A 67 -7.68 -6.82 0.92
N TYR A 68 -7.95 -6.94 -0.38
CA TYR A 68 -9.27 -7.26 -0.95
C TYR A 68 -9.52 -8.77 -1.07
N TRP A 69 -8.47 -9.61 -0.93
CA TRP A 69 -8.62 -11.06 -0.93
C TRP A 69 -9.58 -11.44 0.20
N PRO A 70 -10.79 -11.93 -0.12
CA PRO A 70 -11.67 -12.46 0.90
C PRO A 70 -10.91 -13.65 1.48
N LEU A 71 -10.62 -13.63 2.77
CA LEU A 71 -10.38 -14.88 3.47
C LEU A 71 -11.67 -15.68 3.28
N ARG A 72 -11.74 -16.47 2.20
CA ARG A 72 -12.59 -17.64 2.12
C ARG A 72 -12.12 -18.49 3.27
N ARG A 73 -12.72 -18.28 4.45
CA ARG A 73 -12.67 -19.27 5.51
C ARG A 73 -13.26 -20.52 4.87
N PRO A 74 -12.49 -21.61 4.66
CA PRO A 74 -13.12 -22.89 4.44
C PRO A 74 -14.03 -23.10 5.66
N ALA A 75 -15.33 -23.29 5.37
CA ALA A 75 -16.37 -23.52 6.35
C ALA A 75 -16.10 -24.80 7.14
#